data_AF-A0A955MSP9-F1
#
_entry.id   AF-A0A955MSP9-F1
#
_cell.length_a   1.000
_cell.length_b   1.000
_cell.length_c   1.000
_cell.angle_alpha   90.00
_cell.angle_beta   90.00
_cell.angle_gamma   90.00
#
_symmetry.space_group_name_H-M   'P 1'
#
loop_
_entity.id
_entity.type
_entity.pdbx_description
1 polymer ?
#
loop_
_entity_poly.entity_id
_entity_poly.type
_entity_poly.pdbx_seq_one_letter_code
_entity_poly.pdbx_strand_id
1 'polypeptide(L)'
;MRFTRFLFIVLTILWAGSVHAQSDDINSKFFLQLQSELEDLNPKLSWSASNPEEHEAWRKEFKPKLKELLGRDPEPVPLEVKWEEEFETDKFIRHKIYVRSEENYWIPAYYYVPKKIEGKRPAIVCFHGHSGIYPYIREGTEAEKKKGAEHALDYAVHIAEQGYITVAVVQRGWNETRHETPHSCERLSRAGFLIGRTPIGMRCWDGSRIVDFLETREEVDSSHIGAAGLS
;
A
#
# COMPACT_ATOMS: atom_id res chain seq x y z
N MET A 1 9.37 -14.94 4.81
CA MET A 1 8.08 -14.70 4.10
C MET A 1 7.66 -15.93 3.31
N ARG A 2 6.74 -16.73 3.86
CA ARG A 2 6.06 -17.80 3.11
C ARG A 2 4.87 -17.17 2.39
N PHE A 3 5.00 -16.91 1.10
CA PHE A 3 3.87 -16.51 0.24
C PHE A 3 3.38 -17.73 -0.51
N THR A 4 2.35 -18.40 0.01
CA THR A 4 1.66 -19.48 -0.69
C THR A 4 0.28 -18.99 -1.11
N ARG A 5 0.11 -18.85 -2.44
CA ARG A 5 -1.12 -18.52 -3.19
C ARG A 5 -1.72 -17.13 -2.95
N PHE A 6 -1.32 -16.18 -3.79
CA PHE A 6 -2.06 -14.96 -4.07
C PHE A 6 -2.36 -14.91 -5.57
N LEU A 7 -3.63 -14.70 -5.93
CA LEU A 7 -4.03 -14.29 -7.27
C LEU A 7 -4.02 -12.75 -7.27
N PHE A 8 -2.97 -12.16 -7.85
CA PHE A 8 -2.88 -10.72 -8.03
C PHE A 8 -3.52 -10.35 -9.37
N ILE A 9 -4.68 -9.70 -9.35
CA ILE A 9 -5.17 -8.94 -10.52
C ILE A 9 -4.71 -7.49 -10.29
N VAL A 10 -3.58 -7.13 -10.89
CA VAL A 10 -3.10 -5.75 -10.93
C VAL A 10 -3.68 -5.12 -12.20
N LEU A 11 -4.73 -4.31 -12.06
CA LEU A 11 -5.11 -3.37 -13.11
C LEU A 11 -4.31 -2.08 -12.88
N THR A 12 -3.14 -1.98 -13.49
CA THR A 12 -2.36 -0.73 -13.51
C THR A 12 -2.88 0.12 -14.66
N ILE A 13 -3.69 1.13 -14.35
CA ILE A 13 -3.84 2.28 -15.25
C ILE A 13 -2.67 3.20 -14.91
N LEU A 14 -1.55 3.01 -15.61
CA LEU A 14 -0.47 3.98 -15.61
C LEU A 14 -0.96 5.21 -16.37
N TRP A 15 -1.38 6.24 -15.63
CA TRP A 15 -1.40 7.57 -16.22
C TRP A 15 0.05 8.00 -16.38
N ALA A 16 0.61 7.71 -17.54
CA ALA A 16 1.83 8.34 -18.01
C ALA A 16 1.51 9.82 -18.23
N GLY A 17 1.54 10.60 -17.15
CA GLY A 17 1.55 12.05 -17.24
C GLY A 17 2.79 12.41 -18.03
N SER A 18 2.62 12.69 -19.32
CA SER A 18 3.68 13.21 -20.16
C SER A 18 4.10 14.54 -19.55
N VAL A 19 5.30 14.56 -18.95
CA VAL A 19 5.98 15.81 -18.59
C VAL A 19 6.31 16.46 -19.92
N HIS A 20 5.38 17.27 -20.44
CA HIS A 20 5.65 18.10 -21.59
C HIS A 20 6.70 19.12 -21.14
N ALA A 21 7.97 18.88 -21.49
CA ALA A 21 9.03 19.86 -21.33
C ALA A 21 8.57 21.12 -22.08
N GLN A 22 8.16 22.13 -21.33
CA GLN A 22 7.41 23.27 -21.85
C GLN A 22 8.31 24.35 -22.45
N SER A 23 9.58 24.05 -22.75
CA SER A 23 10.50 25.03 -23.32
C SER A 23 11.50 24.42 -24.30
N ASP A 24 11.61 25.03 -25.48
CA ASP A 24 12.66 24.79 -26.49
C ASP A 24 14.07 25.25 -26.02
N ASP A 25 14.28 25.39 -24.72
CA ASP A 25 15.56 25.83 -24.17
C ASP A 25 16.59 24.68 -24.21
N ILE A 26 17.86 25.05 -24.38
CA ILE A 26 18.95 24.08 -24.54
C ILE A 26 19.07 23.11 -23.35
N ASN A 27 18.64 23.49 -22.15
CA ASN A 27 18.75 22.65 -20.95
C ASN A 27 17.61 21.63 -20.85
N SER A 28 16.45 21.88 -21.47
CA SER A 28 15.35 20.90 -21.52
C SER A 28 15.69 19.65 -22.33
N LYS A 29 16.67 19.74 -23.24
CA LYS A 29 17.16 18.58 -24.02
C LYS A 29 17.70 17.45 -23.13
N PHE A 30 18.28 17.78 -21.98
CA PHE A 30 18.76 16.75 -21.03
C PHE A 30 17.60 15.96 -20.42
N PHE A 31 16.52 16.62 -20.01
CA PHE A 31 15.34 15.94 -19.48
C PHE A 31 14.64 15.09 -20.55
N LEU A 32 14.57 15.57 -21.79
CA LEU A 32 14.07 14.80 -22.93
C LEU A 32 14.94 13.57 -23.21
N GLN A 33 16.27 13.69 -23.12
CA GLN A 33 17.17 12.54 -23.26
C GLN A 33 16.94 11.51 -22.15
N LEU A 34 16.88 11.93 -20.88
CA LEU A 34 16.57 11.03 -19.77
C LEU A 34 15.23 10.32 -19.97
N GLN A 35 14.21 11.04 -20.47
CA GLN A 35 12.93 10.44 -20.78
C GLN A 35 13.04 9.40 -21.90
N SER A 36 13.76 9.70 -22.99
CA SER A 36 14.01 8.76 -24.08
C SER A 36 14.73 7.51 -23.59
N GLU A 37 15.77 7.66 -22.76
CA GLU A 37 16.50 6.52 -22.18
C GLU A 37 15.61 5.64 -21.29
N LEU A 38 14.62 6.23 -20.61
CA LEU A 38 13.61 5.49 -19.84
C LEU A 38 12.59 4.79 -20.73
N GLU A 39 12.15 5.42 -21.82
CA GLU A 39 11.21 4.84 -22.79
C GLU A 39 11.83 3.67 -23.57
N ASP A 40 13.13 3.75 -23.87
CA ASP A 40 13.89 2.68 -24.53
C ASP A 40 14.31 1.54 -23.59
N LEU A 41 14.05 1.68 -22.28
CA LEU A 41 14.44 0.69 -21.29
C LEU A 41 13.59 -0.58 -21.42
N ASN A 42 14.21 -1.67 -21.89
CA ASN A 42 13.57 -2.99 -21.92
C ASN A 42 13.84 -3.75 -20.61
N PRO A 43 12.82 -4.04 -19.77
CA PRO A 43 13.02 -4.79 -18.53
C PRO A 43 13.52 -6.21 -18.82
N LYS A 44 14.65 -6.60 -18.22
CA LYS A 44 15.28 -7.92 -18.44
C LYS A 44 14.38 -9.11 -18.08
N LEU A 45 13.40 -8.91 -17.22
CA LEU A 45 12.46 -9.93 -16.75
C LEU A 45 11.02 -9.62 -17.16
N SER A 46 10.81 -9.02 -18.33
CA SER A 46 9.49 -8.86 -18.94
C SER A 46 8.78 -10.21 -19.07
N TRP A 47 7.47 -10.25 -18.80
CA TRP A 47 6.71 -11.49 -18.89
C TRP A 47 6.45 -11.86 -20.36
N SER A 48 6.86 -13.06 -20.76
CA SER A 48 6.69 -13.59 -22.13
C SER A 48 6.29 -15.06 -22.16
N ALA A 49 5.77 -15.58 -21.05
CA ALA A 49 5.43 -17.00 -20.93
C ALA A 49 4.18 -17.34 -21.75
N SER A 50 4.22 -18.47 -22.44
CA SER A 50 3.12 -19.02 -23.26
C SER A 50 2.41 -20.21 -22.59
N ASN A 51 3.02 -20.77 -21.54
CA ASN A 51 2.52 -21.93 -20.81
C ASN A 51 2.85 -21.84 -19.30
N PRO A 52 2.22 -22.67 -18.44
CA PRO A 52 2.46 -22.66 -17.00
C PRO A 52 3.90 -22.95 -16.58
N GLU A 53 4.61 -23.82 -17.30
CA GLU A 53 6.00 -24.18 -17.01
C GLU A 53 6.94 -22.99 -17.21
N GLU A 54 6.78 -22.26 -18.32
CA GLU A 54 7.49 -21.00 -18.60
C GLU A 54 7.16 -19.92 -17.58
N HIS A 55 5.89 -19.80 -17.17
CA HIS A 55 5.49 -18.85 -16.13
C HIS A 55 6.19 -19.15 -14.80
N GLU A 56 6.25 -20.42 -14.40
CA GLU A 56 6.91 -20.81 -13.16
C GLU A 56 8.42 -20.61 -13.23
N ALA A 57 9.05 -20.87 -14.38
CA ALA A 57 10.47 -20.56 -14.61
C ALA A 57 10.73 -19.05 -14.48
N TRP A 58 9.96 -18.21 -15.19
CA TRP A 58 10.04 -16.75 -15.08
C TRP A 58 9.82 -16.28 -13.64
N ARG A 59 8.82 -16.82 -12.95
CA ARG A 59 8.46 -16.43 -11.57
C ARG A 59 9.58 -16.72 -10.57
N LYS A 60 10.31 -17.83 -10.75
CA LYS A 60 11.47 -18.20 -9.92
C LYS A 60 12.61 -17.20 -10.04
N GLU A 61 12.78 -16.56 -11.19
CA GLU A 61 13.79 -15.51 -11.41
C GLU A 61 13.28 -14.12 -11.02
N PHE A 62 12.03 -13.81 -11.39
CA PHE A 62 11.40 -12.50 -11.17
C PHE A 62 11.24 -12.19 -9.69
N LYS A 63 10.76 -13.15 -8.88
CA LYS A 63 10.44 -12.88 -7.47
C LYS A 63 11.65 -12.48 -6.63
N PRO A 64 12.80 -13.18 -6.68
CA PRO A 64 14.02 -12.74 -6.00
C PRO A 64 14.51 -11.37 -6.48
N LYS A 65 14.48 -11.12 -7.80
CA LYS A 65 14.90 -9.82 -8.35
C LYS A 65 13.98 -8.68 -7.93
N LEU A 66 12.67 -8.89 -7.92
CA LEU A 66 11.71 -7.91 -7.40
C LEU A 66 11.99 -7.61 -5.93
N LYS A 67 12.23 -8.65 -5.11
CA LYS A 67 12.56 -8.46 -3.69
C LYS A 67 13.84 -7.64 -3.50
N GLU A 68 14.88 -7.93 -4.28
CA GLU A 68 16.12 -7.14 -4.28
C GLU A 68 15.86 -5.67 -4.64
N LEU A 69 15.04 -5.40 -5.66
CA LEU A 69 14.73 -4.04 -6.13
C LEU A 69 13.81 -3.25 -5.21
N LEU A 70 13.01 -3.91 -4.36
CA LEU A 70 12.27 -3.25 -3.28
C LEU A 70 13.23 -2.63 -2.23
N GLY A 71 14.50 -3.01 -2.25
CA GLY A 71 15.53 -2.50 -1.36
C GLY A 71 15.68 -3.34 -0.09
N ARG A 72 16.47 -2.81 0.85
CA ARG A 72 16.80 -3.49 2.10
C ARG A 72 15.59 -3.59 3.02
N ASP A 73 15.17 -4.82 3.35
CA ASP A 73 14.21 -5.11 4.41
C ASP A 73 14.73 -4.56 5.76
N PRO A 74 13.87 -4.01 6.63
CA PRO A 74 14.26 -3.69 8.00
C PRO A 74 14.43 -4.96 8.85
N GLU A 75 15.09 -4.82 10.00
CA GLU A 75 15.19 -5.91 10.96
C GLU A 75 13.80 -6.23 11.57
N PRO A 76 13.38 -7.50 11.62
CA PRO A 76 12.13 -7.88 12.25
C PRO A 76 12.10 -7.51 13.74
N VAL A 77 10.96 -7.03 14.21
CA VAL A 77 10.69 -6.74 15.62
C VAL A 77 9.47 -7.52 16.10
N PRO A 78 9.33 -7.75 17.42
CA PRO A 78 8.12 -8.37 17.98
C PRO A 78 6.85 -7.67 17.48
N LEU A 79 5.81 -8.46 17.23
CA LEU A 79 4.50 -7.93 16.85
C LEU A 79 3.82 -7.35 18.10
N GLU A 80 3.80 -6.03 18.19
CA GLU A 80 3.10 -5.28 19.23
C GLU A 80 2.02 -4.42 18.59
N VAL A 81 0.87 -4.31 19.26
CA VAL A 81 -0.26 -3.51 18.78
C VAL A 81 -0.76 -2.62 19.90
N LYS A 82 -0.87 -1.32 19.62
CA LYS A 82 -1.54 -0.36 20.50
C LYS A 82 -2.91 -0.03 19.92
N TRP A 83 -3.91 0.00 20.78
CA TRP A 83 -5.28 0.36 20.47
C TRP A 83 -5.57 1.72 21.08
N GLU A 84 -6.18 2.63 20.33
CA GLU A 84 -6.38 4.01 20.77
C GLU A 84 -7.86 4.40 20.70
N GLU A 85 -8.36 4.67 19.50
CA GLU A 85 -9.73 5.12 19.29
C GLU A 85 -10.65 3.95 18.92
N GLU A 86 -11.89 4.03 19.35
CA GLU A 86 -12.98 3.16 18.91
C GLU A 86 -14.12 4.03 18.37
N PHE A 87 -14.62 3.66 17.20
CA PHE A 87 -15.77 4.28 16.57
C PHE A 87 -16.74 3.19 16.13
N GLU A 88 -17.96 3.26 16.63
CA GLU A 88 -18.97 2.23 16.42
C GLU A 88 -20.12 2.76 15.54
N THR A 89 -20.52 1.94 14.56
CA THR A 89 -21.71 2.17 13.73
C THR A 89 -22.64 0.97 13.83
N ASP A 90 -23.83 1.02 13.24
CA ASP A 90 -24.72 -0.15 13.17
C ASP A 90 -24.13 -1.33 12.37
N LYS A 91 -23.11 -1.09 11.53
CA LYS A 91 -22.55 -2.07 10.60
C LYS A 91 -21.20 -2.64 11.03
N PHE A 92 -20.36 -1.86 11.68
CA PHE A 92 -19.01 -2.26 12.09
C PHE A 92 -18.53 -1.48 13.31
N ILE A 93 -17.48 -2.00 13.96
CA ILE A 93 -16.62 -1.28 14.90
C ILE A 93 -15.31 -0.96 14.19
N ARG A 94 -14.87 0.29 14.24
CA ARG A 94 -13.60 0.77 13.70
C ARG A 94 -12.68 1.10 14.86
N HIS A 95 -11.49 0.50 14.88
CA HIS A 95 -10.43 0.84 15.82
C HIS A 95 -9.31 1.61 15.13
N LYS A 96 -8.80 2.66 15.76
CA LYS A 96 -7.48 3.18 15.45
C LYS A 96 -6.44 2.32 16.16
N ILE A 97 -5.53 1.73 15.39
CA ILE A 97 -4.46 0.89 15.92
C ILE A 97 -3.10 1.37 15.43
N TYR A 98 -2.06 1.02 16.19
CA TYR A 98 -0.67 1.17 15.80
C TYR A 98 0.03 -0.18 15.87
N VAL A 99 0.56 -0.66 14.75
CA VAL A 99 1.26 -1.96 14.67
C VAL A 99 2.76 -1.72 14.58
N ARG A 100 3.53 -2.38 15.45
CA ARG A 100 4.99 -2.25 15.51
C ARG A 100 5.64 -2.90 14.29
N SER A 101 6.26 -2.06 13.46
CA SER A 101 6.85 -2.49 12.18
C SER A 101 8.37 -2.46 12.17
N GLU A 102 8.97 -1.48 12.86
CA GLU A 102 10.40 -1.37 13.09
C GLU A 102 10.65 -0.87 14.52
N GLU A 103 11.88 -0.97 15.02
CA GLU A 103 12.27 -0.52 16.37
C GLU A 103 11.86 0.93 16.67
N ASN A 104 11.82 1.80 15.66
CA ASN A 104 11.46 3.21 15.83
C ASN A 104 10.24 3.63 14.99
N TYR A 105 9.45 2.67 14.50
CA TYR A 105 8.29 2.97 13.67
C TYR A 105 7.07 2.09 14.01
N TRP A 106 5.93 2.76 14.12
CA TRP A 106 4.62 2.15 14.30
C TRP A 106 3.74 2.53 13.11
N ILE A 107 3.07 1.55 12.51
CA ILE A 107 2.14 1.76 11.41
C ILE A 107 0.80 2.19 12.00
N PRO A 108 0.32 3.41 11.74
CA PRO A 108 -1.05 3.77 12.08
C PRO A 108 -2.00 3.13 11.07
N ALA A 109 -3.09 2.54 11.55
CA ALA A 109 -4.09 1.93 10.70
C ALA A 109 -5.49 2.00 11.33
N TYR A 110 -6.52 1.93 10.48
CA TYR A 110 -7.91 1.84 10.87
C TYR A 110 -8.41 0.42 10.62
N TYR A 111 -8.70 -0.31 11.69
CA TYR A 111 -9.14 -1.71 11.67
C TYR A 111 -10.66 -1.79 11.80
N TYR A 112 -11.34 -2.36 10.82
CA TYR A 112 -12.79 -2.46 10.76
C TYR A 112 -13.23 -3.90 10.98
N VAL A 113 -14.04 -4.11 12.00
CA VAL A 113 -14.65 -5.39 12.34
C VAL A 113 -16.17 -5.28 12.11
N PRO A 114 -16.72 -5.98 11.11
CA PRO A 114 -18.16 -5.98 10.88
C PRO A 114 -18.92 -6.54 12.09
N LYS A 115 -20.08 -5.94 12.38
CA LYS A 115 -20.97 -6.44 13.42
C LYS A 115 -21.76 -7.64 12.94
N LYS A 116 -22.31 -8.41 13.90
CA LYS A 116 -23.18 -9.57 13.65
C LYS A 116 -22.52 -10.61 12.74
N ILE A 117 -21.21 -10.82 12.91
CA ILE A 117 -20.48 -11.88 12.22
C ILE A 117 -20.64 -13.20 12.96
N GLU A 118 -20.94 -14.26 12.20
CA GLU A 118 -20.86 -15.64 12.68
C GLU A 118 -19.60 -16.29 12.13
N GLY A 119 -18.69 -16.70 13.02
CA GLY A 119 -17.41 -17.28 12.62
C GLY A 119 -16.43 -16.27 12.01
N LYS A 120 -15.40 -16.80 11.34
CA LYS A 120 -14.31 -16.02 10.77
C LYS A 120 -14.72 -15.31 9.48
N ARG A 121 -14.03 -14.20 9.16
CA ARG A 121 -14.24 -13.43 7.94
C ARG A 121 -12.94 -13.21 7.17
N PRO A 122 -12.98 -13.23 5.83
CA PRO A 122 -11.85 -12.78 5.01
C PRO A 122 -11.49 -11.33 5.33
N ALA A 123 -10.21 -11.00 5.19
CA ALA A 123 -9.68 -9.67 5.50
C ALA A 123 -9.03 -9.01 4.28
N ILE A 124 -9.10 -7.68 4.20
CA ILE A 124 -8.49 -6.90 3.11
C ILE A 124 -7.63 -5.76 3.66
N VAL A 125 -6.34 -5.78 3.34
CA VAL A 125 -5.41 -4.67 3.63
C VAL A 125 -5.61 -3.58 2.57
N CYS A 126 -5.99 -2.38 2.99
CA CYS A 126 -6.39 -1.29 2.11
C CYS A 126 -5.35 -0.16 2.12
N PHE A 127 -4.80 0.19 0.94
CA PHE A 127 -3.79 1.24 0.77
C PHE A 127 -4.34 2.46 0.03
N HIS A 128 -4.35 3.61 0.70
CA HIS A 128 -4.84 4.85 0.10
C HIS A 128 -3.96 5.38 -1.06
N GLY A 129 -4.43 6.40 -1.73
CA GLY A 129 -3.74 7.11 -2.81
C GLY A 129 -3.09 8.41 -2.38
N HIS A 130 -2.86 9.29 -3.35
CA HIS A 130 -2.24 10.60 -3.12
C HIS A 130 -3.17 11.62 -2.44
N SER A 131 -4.36 11.22 -2.02
CA SER A 131 -5.28 12.08 -1.26
C SER A 131 -5.15 11.93 0.26
N GLY A 132 -4.22 11.10 0.73
CA GLY A 132 -4.11 10.74 2.16
C GLY A 132 -5.23 9.81 2.61
N ILE A 133 -5.24 9.44 3.89
CA ILE A 133 -6.16 8.43 4.45
C ILE A 133 -7.60 8.94 4.60
N TYR A 134 -7.81 10.22 4.89
CA TYR A 134 -9.11 10.73 5.34
C TYR A 134 -10.27 10.49 4.35
N PRO A 135 -10.12 10.75 3.03
CA PRO A 135 -11.15 10.39 2.05
C PRO A 135 -11.50 8.89 2.02
N TYR A 136 -10.55 8.02 2.39
CA TYR A 136 -10.68 6.56 2.32
C TYR A 136 -11.38 5.97 3.55
N ILE A 137 -11.51 6.76 4.61
CA ILE A 137 -12.13 6.35 5.88
C ILE A 137 -13.35 7.18 6.26
N ARG A 138 -13.83 8.04 5.34
CA ARG A 138 -14.96 8.98 5.52
C ARG A 138 -14.73 10.02 6.64
N GLU A 139 -13.49 10.42 6.87
CA GLU A 139 -13.10 11.42 7.87
C GLU A 139 -12.51 12.68 7.22
N GLY A 140 -12.12 13.64 8.06
CA GLY A 140 -11.47 14.88 7.64
C GLY A 140 -12.46 15.98 7.29
N THR A 141 -11.98 16.93 6.48
CA THR A 141 -12.77 18.08 6.01
C THR A 141 -13.95 17.64 5.13
N GLU A 142 -14.95 18.51 4.97
CA GLU A 142 -16.07 18.25 4.06
C GLU A 142 -15.60 17.99 2.61
N ALA A 143 -14.53 18.68 2.18
CA ALA A 143 -13.94 18.46 0.87
C ALA A 143 -13.32 17.05 0.73
N GLU A 144 -12.65 16.55 1.77
CA GLU A 144 -12.07 15.20 1.77
C GLU A 144 -13.14 14.11 1.76
N LYS A 145 -14.20 14.28 2.57
CA LYS A 145 -15.35 13.36 2.59
C LYS A 145 -16.08 13.35 1.25
N LYS A 146 -16.32 14.54 0.67
CA LYS A 146 -16.92 14.68 -0.66
C LYS A 146 -16.08 14.00 -1.73
N LYS A 147 -14.76 14.22 -1.73
CA LYS A 147 -13.82 13.56 -2.65
C LYS A 147 -13.88 12.04 -2.50
N GLY A 148 -13.94 11.54 -1.26
CA GLY A 148 -14.09 10.12 -0.97
C GLY A 148 -15.33 9.52 -1.65
N ALA A 149 -16.47 10.18 -1.52
CA ALA A 149 -17.73 9.75 -2.13
C ALA A 149 -17.74 9.87 -3.67
N GLU A 150 -17.26 10.98 -4.24
CA GLU A 150 -17.28 11.23 -5.69
C GLU A 150 -16.36 10.29 -6.48
N HIS A 151 -15.26 9.85 -5.87
CA HIS A 151 -14.25 9.00 -6.52
C HIS A 151 -14.21 7.57 -5.95
N ALA A 152 -15.18 7.19 -5.11
CA ALA A 152 -15.25 5.88 -4.45
C ALA A 152 -13.95 5.47 -3.72
N LEU A 153 -13.29 6.43 -3.05
CA LEU A 153 -12.05 6.18 -2.32
C LEU A 153 -12.29 5.48 -0.98
N ASP A 154 -13.51 5.56 -0.45
CA ASP A 154 -13.92 4.99 0.83
C ASP A 154 -14.13 3.46 0.80
N TYR A 155 -13.47 2.76 -0.13
CA TYR A 155 -13.66 1.33 -0.37
C TYR A 155 -13.33 0.48 0.86
N ALA A 156 -12.41 0.90 1.74
CA ALA A 156 -12.13 0.18 2.99
C ALA A 156 -13.37 0.12 3.89
N VAL A 157 -14.11 1.23 3.97
CA VAL A 157 -15.37 1.32 4.71
C VAL A 157 -16.47 0.55 3.98
N HIS A 158 -16.59 0.73 2.67
CA HIS A 158 -17.60 0.04 1.87
C HIS A 158 -17.47 -1.49 1.97
N ILE A 159 -16.25 -2.03 1.85
CA ILE A 159 -15.95 -3.46 1.99
C ILE A 159 -16.29 -3.96 3.40
N ALA A 160 -16.00 -3.17 4.44
CA ALA A 160 -16.38 -3.52 5.81
C ALA A 160 -17.90 -3.57 5.99
N GLU A 161 -18.64 -2.65 5.37
CA GLU A 161 -20.10 -2.66 5.35
C GLU A 161 -20.69 -3.90 4.64
N GLN A 162 -19.92 -4.57 3.78
CA GLN A 162 -20.29 -5.84 3.14
C GLN A 162 -19.91 -7.08 3.96
N GLY A 163 -19.40 -6.92 5.19
CA GLY A 163 -19.12 -8.03 6.10
C GLY A 163 -17.70 -8.60 6.02
N TYR A 164 -16.78 -7.92 5.33
CA TYR A 164 -15.35 -8.26 5.32
C TYR A 164 -14.61 -7.50 6.42
N ILE A 165 -13.53 -8.08 6.92
CA ILE A 165 -12.61 -7.33 7.79
C ILE A 165 -11.73 -6.45 6.91
N THR A 166 -11.50 -5.19 7.30
CA THR A 166 -10.56 -4.32 6.56
C THR A 166 -9.57 -3.64 7.48
N VAL A 167 -8.37 -3.40 6.96
CA VAL A 167 -7.36 -2.54 7.63
C VAL A 167 -6.94 -1.47 6.65
N ALA A 168 -7.33 -0.23 6.88
CA ALA A 168 -6.89 0.91 6.08
C ALA A 168 -5.57 1.47 6.66
N VAL A 169 -4.47 1.29 5.94
CA VAL A 169 -3.12 1.64 6.39
C VAL A 169 -2.83 3.10 6.06
N VAL A 170 -2.35 3.87 7.05
CA VAL A 170 -1.77 5.20 6.79
C VAL A 170 -0.36 5.02 6.23
N GLN A 171 -0.18 5.28 4.95
CA GLN A 171 1.12 5.07 4.29
C GLN A 171 2.15 6.10 4.75
N ARG A 172 3.40 5.63 4.91
CA ARG A 172 4.54 6.49 5.25
C ARG A 172 4.62 7.74 4.37
N GLY A 173 4.81 8.89 5.03
CA GLY A 173 4.90 10.20 4.42
C GLY A 173 3.55 10.91 4.24
N TRP A 174 2.45 10.34 4.75
CA TRP A 174 1.09 10.89 4.68
C TRP A 174 0.45 11.06 6.05
N ASN A 175 -0.47 12.01 6.15
CA ASN A 175 -1.25 12.33 7.36
C ASN A 175 -0.34 12.42 8.60
N GLU A 176 -0.58 11.64 9.65
CA GLU A 176 0.24 11.68 10.88
C GLU A 176 1.68 11.15 10.70
N THR A 177 1.94 10.40 9.62
CA THR A 177 3.30 9.89 9.30
C THR A 177 4.11 10.89 8.46
N ARG A 178 3.55 12.10 8.25
CA ARG A 178 4.15 13.18 7.50
C ARG A 178 5.07 14.01 8.42
N HIS A 179 6.29 14.30 7.97
CA HIS A 179 7.11 15.33 8.58
C HIS A 179 6.61 16.73 8.20
N GLU A 180 6.93 17.77 8.99
CA GLU A 180 6.50 19.18 8.84
C GLU A 180 6.95 19.85 7.50
N THR A 181 6.52 19.31 6.36
CA THR A 181 6.89 19.79 5.02
C THR A 181 5.84 19.35 4.00
N PRO A 182 5.48 20.20 3.00
CA PRO A 182 4.63 19.82 1.85
C PRO A 182 5.13 18.58 1.09
N HIS A 183 6.42 18.27 1.15
CA HIS A 183 7.05 17.22 0.35
C HIS A 183 7.53 16.03 1.19
N SER A 184 6.79 15.65 2.23
CA SER A 184 7.23 14.59 3.15
C SER A 184 7.47 13.26 2.45
N CYS A 185 6.60 12.87 1.51
CA CYS A 185 6.78 11.63 0.74
C CYS A 185 8.06 11.70 -0.12
N GLU A 186 8.36 12.83 -0.75
CA GLU A 186 9.58 13.00 -1.54
C GLU A 186 10.84 12.94 -0.65
N ARG A 187 10.83 13.66 0.48
CA ARG A 187 11.97 13.65 1.42
C ARG A 187 12.23 12.26 1.98
N LEU A 188 11.17 11.55 2.37
CA LEU A 188 11.27 10.16 2.83
C LEU A 188 11.88 9.26 1.75
N SER A 189 11.39 9.37 0.51
CA SER A 189 11.91 8.58 -0.62
C SER A 189 13.38 8.86 -0.87
N ARG A 190 13.78 10.14 -0.95
CA ARG A 190 15.17 10.55 -1.17
C ARG A 190 16.10 10.06 -0.07
N ALA A 191 15.71 10.22 1.19
CA ALA A 191 16.49 9.70 2.31
C ALA A 191 16.59 8.17 2.29
N GLY A 192 15.49 7.49 1.95
CA GLY A 192 15.44 6.04 1.80
C GLY A 192 16.42 5.53 0.76
N PHE A 193 16.43 6.14 -0.44
CA PHE A 193 17.32 5.72 -1.53
C PHE A 193 18.81 5.79 -1.14
N LEU A 194 19.21 6.80 -0.36
CA LEU A 194 20.59 6.94 0.13
C LEU A 194 21.04 5.80 1.05
N ILE A 195 20.11 5.10 1.69
CA ILE A 195 20.39 3.98 2.61
C ILE A 195 19.91 2.62 2.05
N GLY A 196 19.73 2.54 0.73
CA GLY A 196 19.33 1.32 0.03
C GLY A 196 17.89 0.87 0.32
N ARG A 197 17.02 1.77 0.76
CA ARG A 197 15.58 1.51 0.95
C ARG A 197 14.78 2.21 -0.14
N THR A 198 13.61 1.68 -0.46
CA THR A 198 12.67 2.34 -1.38
C THR A 198 11.35 2.65 -0.65
N PRO A 199 10.61 3.71 -1.05
CA PRO A 199 9.31 4.02 -0.46
C PRO A 199 8.31 2.85 -0.61
N ILE A 200 8.33 2.17 -1.77
CA ILE A 200 7.48 1.01 -2.03
C ILE A 200 7.90 -0.19 -1.18
N GLY A 201 9.19 -0.47 -1.02
CA GLY A 201 9.69 -1.55 -0.17
C GLY A 201 9.29 -1.36 1.29
N MET A 202 9.42 -0.14 1.83
CA MET A 202 8.97 0.17 3.18
C MET A 202 7.46 -0.03 3.36
N ARG A 203 6.64 0.32 2.35
CA ARG A 203 5.18 0.13 2.41
C ARG A 203 4.76 -1.32 2.22
N CYS A 204 5.48 -2.09 1.39
CA CYS A 204 5.29 -3.54 1.28
C CYS A 204 5.62 -4.25 2.59
N TRP A 205 6.70 -3.83 3.27
CA TRP A 205 7.03 -4.30 4.60
C TRP A 205 5.91 -3.99 5.59
N ASP A 206 5.44 -2.75 5.63
CA ASP A 206 4.34 -2.36 6.51
C ASP A 206 3.08 -3.19 6.23
N GLY A 207 2.73 -3.41 4.96
CA GLY A 207 1.65 -4.29 4.56
C GLY A 207 1.81 -5.72 5.09
N SER A 208 3.03 -6.27 5.05
CA SER A 208 3.28 -7.61 5.61
C SER A 208 3.11 -7.66 7.13
N ARG A 209 3.44 -6.57 7.85
CA ARG A 209 3.22 -6.47 9.30
C ARG A 209 1.75 -6.35 9.67
N ILE A 210 0.93 -5.75 8.80
CA ILE A 210 -0.52 -5.74 8.96
C ILE A 210 -1.10 -7.15 8.71
N VAL A 211 -0.56 -7.90 7.75
CA VAL A 211 -0.93 -9.31 7.58
C VAL A 211 -0.59 -10.12 8.83
N ASP A 212 0.61 -9.96 9.39
CA ASP A 212 1.00 -10.61 10.65
C ASP A 212 -0.01 -10.30 11.78
N PHE A 213 -0.46 -9.05 11.90
CA PHE A 213 -1.50 -8.65 12.85
C PHE A 213 -2.84 -9.35 12.59
N LEU A 214 -3.30 -9.37 11.34
CA LEU A 214 -4.55 -10.01 10.94
C LEU A 214 -4.54 -11.51 11.24
N GLU A 215 -3.41 -12.19 11.05
CA GLU A 215 -3.26 -13.62 11.35
C GLU A 215 -3.40 -13.94 12.85
N THR A 216 -3.25 -12.96 13.75
CA THR A 216 -3.47 -13.15 15.19
C THR A 216 -4.91 -12.90 15.64
N ARG A 217 -5.81 -12.46 14.75
CA ARG A 217 -7.18 -12.09 15.11
C ARG A 217 -8.09 -13.31 15.03
N GLU A 218 -8.94 -13.51 16.04
CA GLU A 218 -9.82 -14.68 16.10
C GLU A 218 -10.95 -14.60 15.08
N GLU A 219 -11.40 -13.38 14.78
CA GLU A 219 -12.43 -13.05 13.81
C GLU A 219 -11.94 -13.14 12.36
N VAL A 220 -10.62 -13.22 12.11
CA VAL A 220 -10.03 -13.26 10.77
C VAL A 220 -9.83 -14.70 10.29
N ASP A 221 -10.28 -14.97 9.07
CA ASP A 221 -9.88 -16.14 8.31
C ASP A 221 -8.51 -15.88 7.66
N SER A 222 -7.44 -16.35 8.32
CA SER A 222 -6.07 -16.17 7.87
C SER A 222 -5.74 -16.86 6.54
N SER A 223 -6.59 -17.78 6.07
CA SER A 223 -6.43 -18.38 4.73
C SER A 223 -6.94 -17.49 3.59
N HIS A 224 -7.66 -16.42 3.91
CA HIS A 224 -8.29 -15.50 2.96
C HIS A 224 -8.00 -14.03 3.31
N ILE A 225 -6.72 -13.65 3.21
CA ILE A 225 -6.29 -12.25 3.34
C ILE A 225 -5.94 -11.71 1.94
N GLY A 226 -6.57 -10.61 1.56
CA GLY A 226 -6.32 -9.88 0.31
C GLY A 226 -5.74 -8.49 0.54
N ALA A 227 -5.42 -7.79 -0.55
CA ALA A 227 -5.01 -6.40 -0.52
C ALA A 227 -5.69 -5.61 -1.64
N ALA A 228 -6.01 -4.34 -1.37
CA ALA A 228 -6.64 -3.42 -2.31
C ALA A 228 -5.98 -2.03 -2.21
N GLY A 229 -5.83 -1.36 -3.35
CA GLY A 229 -5.28 -0.01 -3.43
C GLY A 229 -5.90 0.80 -4.56
N LEU A 230 -6.10 2.09 -4.33
CA LEU A 230 -6.66 3.03 -5.31
C LEU A 230 -5.98 4.38 -5.16
N SER A 231 -5.38 4.90 -6.25
CA SER A 231 -4.63 6.16 -6.23
C SER A 231 -5.31 7.31 -6.94
#